data_AF-A0A939PML7-F1
#
_entry.id   AF-A0A939PML7-F1
#
_cell.length_a   1.000
_cell.length_b   1.000
_cell.length_c   1.000
_cell.angle_alpha   90.00
_cell.angle_beta   90.00
_cell.angle_gamma   90.00
#
_symmetry.space_group_name_H-M   'P 1'
#
loop_
_entity.id
_entity.type
_entity.pdbx_description
1 polymer ?
#
loop_
_entity_poly.entity_id
_entity_poly.type
_entity_poly.pdbx_seq_one_letter_code
_entity_poly.pdbx_strand_id
1 'polypeptide(L)'
;MRSSLAAPAARPVLAAPFTADTWRRTAYAVVALPATLPSLIGRPAQPALARRFLGTPLPARRRPFRTALHALVSLPLNLLAFLIAMYGWSLVLANLLYPLRIAVFGGTWEDAWGGPTLAGAWAVHSLGGFAFLFITPLLLRWVTRVQERLIVRVVKDV
;
A
#
# COMPACT_ATOMS: atom_id res chain seq x y z
N MET A 1 17.87 -11.62 36.26
CA MET A 1 17.99 -10.47 35.34
C MET A 1 16.71 -10.37 34.51
N ARG A 2 15.86 -9.37 34.79
CA ARG A 2 14.62 -9.13 34.03
C ARG A 2 14.95 -8.23 32.84
N SER A 3 14.91 -8.78 31.63
CA SER A 3 14.99 -8.01 30.39
C SER A 3 13.74 -7.13 30.25
N SER A 4 13.93 -5.83 30.46
CA SER A 4 12.92 -4.80 30.16
C SER A 4 12.61 -4.82 28.66
N LEU A 5 11.46 -5.40 28.30
CA LEU A 5 10.87 -5.23 26.98
C LEU A 5 10.32 -3.82 26.89
N ALA A 6 11.16 -2.87 26.48
CA ALA A 6 10.69 -1.55 26.09
C ALA A 6 9.63 -1.73 25.00
N ALA A 7 8.39 -1.31 25.30
CA ALA A 7 7.33 -1.25 24.30
C ALA A 7 7.83 -0.40 23.12
N PRO A 8 7.64 -0.83 21.86
CA PRO A 8 8.06 -0.02 20.72
C PRO A 8 7.33 1.32 20.81
N ALA A 9 8.10 2.40 20.97
CA ALA A 9 7.56 3.75 21.00
C ALA A 9 6.63 3.92 19.79
N ALA A 10 5.37 4.28 20.06
CA ALA A 10 4.40 4.56 19.01
C ALA A 10 4.99 5.67 18.13
N ARG A 11 5.45 5.31 16.93
CA ARG A 11 5.95 6.32 15.98
C ARG A 11 4.79 7.29 15.71
N PRO A 12 5.03 8.60 15.76
CA PRO A 12 3.98 9.58 15.53
C PRO A 12 3.35 9.34 14.15
N VAL A 13 2.02 9.37 14.08
CA VAL A 13 1.23 9.16 12.84
C VAL A 13 1.72 10.08 11.71
N LEU A 14 2.19 11.27 12.06
CA LEU A 14 2.75 12.26 11.13
C LEU A 14 4.00 11.77 10.38
N ALA A 15 4.78 10.85 10.96
CA ALA A 15 5.96 10.29 10.30
C ALA A 15 5.62 9.09 9.40
N ALA A 16 4.40 8.54 9.47
CA ALA A 16 4.01 7.33 8.76
C ALA A 16 4.28 7.36 7.24
N PRO A 17 3.90 8.41 6.47
CA PRO A 17 4.16 8.45 5.03
C PRO A 17 5.65 8.50 4.67
N PHE A 18 6.50 8.98 5.58
CA PHE A 18 7.92 9.22 5.34
C PHE A 18 8.81 8.06 5.84
N THR A 19 8.23 6.89 6.12
CA THR A 19 8.98 5.74 6.61
C THR A 19 9.28 4.72 5.51
N ALA A 20 10.44 4.07 5.60
CA ALA A 20 10.82 2.97 4.70
C ALA A 20 9.79 1.81 4.72
N ASP A 21 9.16 1.54 5.87
CA ASP A 21 8.09 0.54 6.01
C ASP A 21 6.90 0.84 5.09
N THR A 22 6.43 2.09 5.04
CA THR A 22 5.33 2.51 4.16
C THR A 22 5.66 2.30 2.69
N TRP A 23 6.88 2.69 2.27
CA TRP A 23 7.29 2.53 0.88
C TRP A 23 7.51 1.07 0.48
N ARG A 24 8.02 0.23 1.40
CA ARG A 24 8.09 -1.22 1.17
C ARG A 24 6.71 -1.85 1.03
N ARG A 25 5.74 -1.46 1.86
CA ARG A 25 4.35 -1.94 1.76
C ARG A 25 3.65 -1.45 0.50
N THR A 26 3.92 -0.21 0.08
CA THR A 26 3.44 0.33 -1.20
C THR A 26 4.01 -0.47 -2.37
N ALA A 27 5.33 -0.68 -2.41
CA ALA A 27 5.96 -1.49 -3.44
C ALA A 27 5.40 -2.90 -3.49
N TYR A 28 5.25 -3.55 -2.33
CA TYR A 28 4.59 -4.85 -2.21
C TYR A 28 3.17 -4.83 -2.80
N ALA A 29 2.34 -3.86 -2.42
CA ALA A 29 0.95 -3.75 -2.89
C ALA A 29 0.86 -3.62 -4.41
N VAL A 30 1.77 -2.84 -5.03
CA VAL A 30 1.84 -2.67 -6.48
C VAL A 30 2.26 -3.98 -7.18
N VAL A 31 3.27 -4.68 -6.67
CA VAL A 31 3.83 -5.86 -7.35
C VAL A 31 3.16 -7.20 -6.96
N ALA A 32 2.39 -7.25 -5.88
CA ALA A 32 1.72 -8.47 -5.43
C ALA A 32 0.64 -8.95 -6.41
N LEU A 33 -0.08 -8.02 -7.05
CA LEU A 33 -1.08 -8.34 -8.06
C LEU A 33 -0.47 -9.05 -9.29
N PRO A 34 0.52 -8.48 -10.02
CA PRO A 34 1.14 -9.18 -11.14
C PRO A 34 1.86 -10.46 -10.71
N ALA A 35 2.40 -10.53 -9.50
CA ALA A 35 3.00 -11.75 -8.96
C ALA A 35 2.00 -12.89 -8.71
N THR A 36 0.69 -12.63 -8.76
CA THR A 36 -0.34 -13.67 -8.71
C THR A 36 -0.20 -14.63 -9.89
N LEU A 37 0.14 -14.15 -11.08
CA LEU A 37 0.25 -14.97 -12.29
C LEU A 37 1.30 -16.09 -12.16
N PRO A 38 2.58 -15.81 -11.86
CA PRO A 38 3.56 -16.88 -11.63
C PRO A 38 3.22 -17.73 -10.40
N SER A 39 2.57 -17.17 -9.37
CA SER A 39 2.19 -17.96 -8.19
C SER A 39 1.03 -18.91 -8.40
N LEU A 40 0.10 -18.62 -9.32
CA LEU A 40 -0.96 -19.56 -9.73
C LEU A 40 -0.40 -20.83 -10.37
N ILE A 41 0.74 -20.74 -11.08
CA ILE A 41 1.45 -21.92 -11.62
C ILE A 41 2.45 -22.53 -10.62
N GLY A 42 2.34 -22.18 -9.34
CA GLY A 42 3.16 -22.74 -8.25
C GLY A 42 4.54 -22.12 -8.06
N ARG A 43 4.91 -21.07 -8.82
CA ARG A 43 6.19 -20.37 -8.58
C ARG A 43 6.10 -19.49 -7.32
N PRO A 44 7.15 -19.44 -6.48
CA PRO A 44 7.09 -18.78 -5.18
C PRO A 44 7.24 -17.24 -5.25
N ALA A 45 6.66 -16.58 -6.26
CA ALA A 45 6.76 -15.14 -6.47
C ALA A 45 6.16 -14.34 -5.30
N GLN A 46 4.89 -14.56 -4.95
CA GLN A 46 4.26 -13.88 -3.80
C GLN A 46 4.98 -14.16 -2.46
N PRO A 47 5.35 -15.41 -2.12
CA PRO A 47 6.21 -15.69 -0.96
C PRO A 47 7.54 -14.93 -0.97
N ALA A 48 8.20 -14.81 -2.12
CA ALA A 48 9.46 -14.08 -2.23
C ALA A 48 9.26 -12.57 -1.99
N LEU A 49 8.17 -11.99 -2.49
CA LEU A 49 7.79 -10.60 -2.26
C LEU A 49 7.45 -10.35 -0.79
N ALA A 50 6.67 -11.21 -0.15
CA ALA A 50 6.31 -11.08 1.26
C ALA A 50 7.56 -11.11 2.16
N ARG A 51 8.51 -12.02 1.88
CA ARG A 51 9.80 -12.04 2.59
C ARG A 51 10.62 -10.76 2.34
N ARG A 52 10.72 -10.31 1.08
CA ARG A 52 11.56 -9.16 0.69
C ARG A 52 11.03 -7.84 1.23
N PHE A 53 9.74 -7.58 1.08
CA PHE A 53 9.15 -6.27 1.37
C PHE A 53 8.53 -6.20 2.77
N LEU A 54 7.90 -7.29 3.23
CA LEU A 54 7.17 -7.31 4.50
C LEU A 54 7.96 -7.99 5.63
N GLY A 55 9.09 -8.64 5.32
CA GLY A 55 9.88 -9.35 6.31
C GLY A 55 9.17 -10.59 6.88
N THR A 56 8.19 -11.14 6.16
CA THR A 56 7.39 -12.26 6.65
C THR A 56 8.26 -13.53 6.77
N PRO A 57 8.31 -14.17 7.96
CA PRO A 57 9.04 -15.43 8.14
C PRO A 57 8.25 -16.56 7.45
N LEU A 58 8.78 -17.06 6.34
CA LEU A 58 8.18 -18.12 5.55
C LEU A 58 9.14 -19.31 5.43
N PRO A 59 8.64 -20.55 5.34
CA PRO A 59 9.50 -21.72 5.21
C PRO A 59 10.38 -21.68 3.96
N ALA A 60 11.51 -22.38 4.04
CA ALA A 60 12.49 -22.47 2.96
C ALA A 60 11.98 -23.34 1.80
N ARG A 61 11.36 -24.47 2.12
CA ARG A 61 10.73 -25.37 1.14
C ARG A 61 9.24 -25.04 1.06
N ARG A 62 8.67 -25.00 -0.15
CA ARG A 62 7.26 -24.62 -0.36
C ARG A 62 6.63 -25.58 -1.34
N ARG A 63 5.41 -26.03 -1.02
CA ARG A 63 4.64 -26.89 -1.92
C ARG A 63 4.03 -26.04 -3.05
N PRO A 64 4.22 -26.40 -4.34
CA PRO A 64 3.66 -25.63 -5.47
C PRO A 64 2.15 -25.44 -5.36
N PHE A 65 1.42 -26.49 -4.96
CA PHE A 65 -0.03 -26.43 -4.75
C PHE A 65 -0.46 -25.39 -3.70
N ARG A 66 0.23 -25.33 -2.53
CA ARG A 66 -0.07 -24.33 -1.49
C ARG A 66 0.23 -22.91 -1.97
N THR A 67 1.23 -22.76 -2.84
CA THR A 67 1.55 -21.46 -3.46
C THR A 67 0.45 -21.02 -4.43
N ALA A 68 -0.06 -21.93 -5.25
CA ALA A 68 -1.17 -21.67 -6.16
C ALA A 68 -2.47 -21.35 -5.40
N LEU A 69 -2.78 -22.12 -4.36
CA LEU A 69 -3.95 -21.88 -3.49
C LEU A 69 -3.87 -20.51 -2.81
N HIS A 70 -2.69 -20.15 -2.28
CA HIS A 70 -2.47 -18.82 -1.72
C HIS A 70 -2.72 -17.72 -2.76
N ALA A 71 -2.19 -17.89 -3.98
CA ALA A 71 -2.35 -16.91 -5.05
C ALA A 71 -3.81 -16.69 -5.42
N LEU A 72 -4.58 -17.78 -5.52
CA LEU A 72 -6.02 -17.73 -5.82
C LEU A 72 -6.81 -17.01 -4.72
N VAL A 73 -6.61 -17.41 -3.46
CA VAL A 73 -7.34 -16.82 -2.31
C VAL A 73 -6.89 -15.37 -2.04
N SER A 74 -5.66 -15.01 -2.36
CA SER A 74 -5.13 -13.66 -2.16
C SER A 74 -5.50 -12.68 -3.26
N LEU A 75 -6.04 -13.13 -4.40
CA LEU A 75 -6.32 -12.27 -5.54
C LEU A 75 -7.18 -11.04 -5.17
N PRO A 76 -8.30 -11.16 -4.41
CA PRO A 76 -9.08 -9.99 -4.01
C PRO A 76 -8.30 -9.00 -3.14
N LEU A 77 -7.47 -9.51 -2.22
CA LEU A 77 -6.63 -8.66 -1.36
C LEU A 77 -5.52 -7.98 -2.15
N ASN A 78 -4.93 -8.65 -3.13
CA ASN A 78 -3.91 -8.09 -4.00
C ASN A 78 -4.50 -6.99 -4.89
N LEU A 79 -5.70 -7.20 -5.43
CA LEU A 79 -6.42 -6.19 -6.20
C LEU A 79 -6.75 -4.98 -5.33
N LEU A 80 -7.31 -5.20 -4.13
CA LEU A 80 -7.62 -4.13 -3.19
C LEU A 80 -6.36 -3.33 -2.81
N ALA A 81 -5.27 -4.01 -2.46
CA ALA A 81 -4.01 -3.36 -2.10
C ALA A 81 -3.43 -2.55 -3.27
N PHE A 82 -3.48 -3.10 -4.49
CA PHE A 82 -3.07 -2.41 -5.71
C PHE A 82 -3.89 -1.14 -5.94
N LEU A 83 -5.21 -1.22 -5.84
CA LEU A 83 -6.10 -0.06 -6.01
C LEU A 83 -5.86 1.00 -4.94
N ILE A 84 -5.73 0.62 -3.67
CA ILE A 84 -5.40 1.55 -2.58
C ILE A 84 -4.06 2.25 -2.85
N ALA A 85 -3.04 1.51 -3.30
CA ALA A 85 -1.74 2.08 -3.61
C ALA A 85 -1.83 3.05 -4.79
N MET A 86 -2.31 2.58 -5.95
CA MET A 86 -2.32 3.38 -7.17
C MET A 86 -3.25 4.57 -7.07
N TYR A 87 -4.49 4.37 -6.62
CA TYR A 87 -5.48 5.43 -6.52
C TYR A 87 -5.21 6.36 -5.33
N GLY A 88 -4.82 5.82 -4.18
CA GLY A 88 -4.49 6.63 -3.02
C GLY A 88 -3.31 7.58 -3.30
N TRP A 89 -2.22 7.07 -3.86
CA TRP A 89 -1.07 7.91 -4.19
C TRP A 89 -1.34 8.86 -5.37
N SER A 90 -2.14 8.46 -6.36
CA SER A 90 -2.54 9.38 -7.43
C SER A 90 -3.38 10.55 -6.90
N LEU A 91 -4.27 10.31 -5.92
CA LEU A 91 -5.03 11.38 -5.27
C LEU A 91 -4.14 12.34 -4.50
N VAL A 92 -3.09 11.86 -3.81
CA VAL A 92 -2.10 12.74 -3.16
C VAL A 92 -1.48 13.67 -4.19
N LEU A 93 -0.95 13.12 -5.28
CA LEU A 93 -0.28 13.90 -6.32
C LEU A 93 -1.26 14.86 -7.02
N ALA A 94 -2.43 14.38 -7.44
CA ALA A 94 -3.43 15.16 -8.16
C ALA A 94 -4.02 16.32 -7.36
N ASN A 95 -3.96 16.25 -6.02
CA ASN A 95 -4.46 17.29 -5.14
C ASN A 95 -3.37 18.27 -4.67
N LEU A 96 -2.19 17.76 -4.29
CA LEU A 96 -1.06 18.63 -3.92
C LEU A 96 -0.54 19.43 -5.13
N LEU A 97 -0.55 18.81 -6.31
CA LEU A 97 -0.17 19.41 -7.58
C LEU A 97 -1.37 19.93 -8.37
N TYR A 98 -2.46 20.32 -7.70
CA TYR A 98 -3.69 20.77 -8.36
C TYR A 98 -3.48 21.86 -9.42
N PRO A 99 -2.65 22.91 -9.21
CA PRO A 99 -2.37 23.90 -10.27
C PRO A 99 -1.73 23.27 -11.52
N LEU A 100 -0.76 22.35 -11.33
CA LEU A 100 -0.13 21.63 -12.44
C LEU A 100 -1.12 20.69 -13.14
N ARG A 101 -2.05 20.08 -12.39
CA ARG A 101 -3.10 19.23 -12.95
C ARG A 101 -3.95 20.01 -13.96
N ILE A 102 -4.36 21.23 -13.61
CA ILE A 102 -5.11 22.10 -14.54
C ILE A 102 -4.25 22.43 -15.76
N ALA A 103 -2.99 22.80 -15.55
CA ALA A 103 -2.08 23.15 -16.64
C ALA A 103 -1.85 22.00 -17.65
N VAL A 104 -1.83 20.74 -17.17
CA VAL A 104 -1.56 19.55 -18.00
C VAL A 104 -2.83 18.97 -18.64
N PHE A 105 -3.94 18.92 -17.91
CA PHE A 105 -5.17 18.24 -18.35
C PHE A 105 -6.27 19.20 -18.82
N GLY A 106 -6.03 20.51 -18.74
CA GLY A 106 -7.02 21.54 -19.02
C GLY A 106 -8.04 21.71 -17.89
N GLY A 107 -8.85 22.76 -17.99
CA GLY A 107 -9.89 23.10 -17.02
C GLY A 107 -9.74 24.50 -16.43
N THR A 108 -10.68 24.84 -15.55
CA THR A 108 -10.83 26.14 -14.89
C THR A 108 -10.89 25.91 -13.37
N TRP A 109 -10.38 26.85 -12.58
CA TRP A 109 -10.46 26.79 -11.11
C TRP A 109 -11.64 27.60 -10.56
N GLU A 110 -12.29 28.38 -11.42
CA GLU A 110 -13.40 29.28 -11.10
C GLU A 110 -14.58 28.52 -10.47
N ASP A 111 -14.92 27.35 -11.02
CA ASP A 111 -16.02 26.50 -10.55
C ASP A 111 -15.56 25.37 -9.62
N ALA A 112 -14.28 25.33 -9.26
CA ALA A 112 -13.74 24.32 -8.35
C ALA A 112 -14.09 24.63 -6.89
N TRP A 113 -14.08 23.62 -6.03
CA TRP A 113 -14.23 23.83 -4.59
C TRP A 113 -13.07 24.69 -4.07
N GLY A 114 -13.39 25.83 -3.45
CA GLY A 114 -12.43 26.84 -3.03
C GLY A 114 -12.18 27.96 -4.06
N GLY A 115 -12.78 27.90 -5.24
CA GLY A 115 -12.81 29.01 -6.22
C GLY A 115 -13.50 30.28 -5.66
N PRO A 116 -13.46 31.41 -6.37
CA PRO A 116 -13.01 31.56 -7.77
C PRO A 116 -11.51 31.84 -7.91
N THR A 117 -10.76 31.88 -6.81
CA THR A 117 -9.31 32.10 -6.87
C THR A 117 -8.55 30.79 -6.97
N LEU A 118 -7.45 30.77 -7.73
CA LEU A 118 -6.53 29.62 -7.77
C LEU A 118 -6.02 29.27 -6.36
N ALA A 119 -5.76 30.27 -5.53
CA ALA A 119 -5.27 30.07 -4.16
C ALA A 119 -6.29 29.31 -3.28
N GLY A 120 -7.56 29.70 -3.33
CA GLY A 120 -8.61 29.02 -2.57
C GLY A 120 -8.88 27.61 -3.09
N ALA A 121 -8.92 27.41 -4.41
CA ALA A 121 -9.06 26.09 -5.01
C ALA A 121 -7.89 25.17 -4.59
N TRP A 122 -6.66 25.68 -4.68
CA TRP A 122 -5.49 24.93 -4.22
C TRP A 122 -5.52 24.63 -2.73
N ALA A 123 -5.97 25.55 -1.87
CA ALA A 123 -6.06 25.31 -0.43
C ALA A 123 -7.00 24.12 -0.10
N VAL A 124 -8.18 24.06 -0.71
CA VAL A 124 -9.12 22.96 -0.52
C VAL A 124 -8.56 21.64 -1.05
N HIS A 125 -8.00 21.65 -2.25
CA HIS A 125 -7.44 20.45 -2.85
C HIS A 125 -6.21 19.96 -2.09
N SER A 126 -5.26 20.82 -1.75
CA SER A 126 -4.08 20.45 -0.98
C SER A 126 -4.43 19.85 0.38
N LEU A 127 -5.46 20.36 1.07
CA LEU A 127 -6.00 19.73 2.29
C LEU A 127 -6.45 18.29 2.03
N GLY A 128 -7.17 18.04 0.93
CA GLY A 128 -7.51 16.68 0.49
C GLY A 128 -6.27 15.83 0.22
N GLY A 129 -5.27 16.38 -0.46
CA GLY A 129 -3.99 15.72 -0.74
C GLY A 129 -3.25 15.30 0.54
N PHE A 130 -3.20 16.17 1.54
CA PHE A 130 -2.66 15.83 2.86
C PHE A 130 -3.49 14.78 3.58
N ALA A 131 -4.82 14.83 3.52
CA ALA A 131 -5.66 13.79 4.11
C ALA A 131 -5.32 12.40 3.52
N PHE A 132 -5.23 12.28 2.19
CA PHE A 132 -4.82 11.03 1.53
C PHE A 132 -3.37 10.63 1.83
N LEU A 133 -2.46 11.59 1.97
CA LEU A 133 -1.06 11.33 2.33
C LEU A 133 -0.95 10.53 3.63
N PHE A 134 -1.84 10.77 4.59
CA PHE A 134 -1.85 10.03 5.86
C PHE A 134 -2.77 8.80 5.84
N ILE A 135 -3.92 8.85 5.16
CA ILE A 135 -4.86 7.73 5.09
C ILE A 135 -4.28 6.56 4.29
N THR A 136 -3.66 6.80 3.13
CA THR A 136 -3.17 5.75 2.24
C THR A 136 -2.16 4.80 2.92
N PRO A 137 -1.11 5.29 3.63
CA PRO A 137 -0.22 4.42 4.39
C PRO A 137 -0.91 3.56 5.46
N LEU A 138 -1.96 4.08 6.11
CA LEU A 138 -2.70 3.36 7.15
C LEU A 138 -3.50 2.20 6.54
N LEU A 139 -4.21 2.46 5.44
CA LEU A 139 -4.94 1.45 4.69
C LEU A 139 -3.99 0.37 4.14
N LEU A 140 -2.87 0.79 3.55
CA LEU A 140 -1.84 -0.14 3.07
C LEU A 140 -1.27 -1.00 4.19
N ARG A 141 -0.97 -0.43 5.35
CA ARG A 141 -0.51 -1.16 6.53
C ARG A 141 -1.54 -2.20 6.98
N TRP A 142 -2.82 -1.86 6.97
CA TRP A 142 -3.87 -2.79 7.35
C TRP A 142 -4.00 -3.95 6.36
N VAL A 143 -4.14 -3.68 5.06
CA VAL A 143 -4.32 -4.74 4.05
C VAL A 143 -3.10 -5.65 3.94
N THR A 144 -1.89 -5.08 3.99
CA THR A 144 -0.66 -5.89 3.92
C THR A 144 -0.45 -6.75 5.16
N ARG A 145 -0.92 -6.34 6.34
CA ARG A 145 -0.96 -7.22 7.54
C ARG A 145 -1.94 -8.39 7.37
N VAL A 146 -3.07 -8.18 6.70
CA VAL A 146 -4.00 -9.28 6.38
C VAL A 146 -3.34 -10.25 5.41
N GLN A 147 -2.64 -9.75 4.39
CA GLN A 147 -1.88 -10.57 3.45
C GLN A 147 -0.74 -11.36 4.13
N GLU A 148 0.01 -10.75 5.05
CA GLU A 148 1.02 -11.44 5.89
C GLU A 148 0.42 -12.61 6.66
N ARG A 149 -0.74 -12.40 7.31
CA ARG A 149 -1.44 -13.46 8.07
C ARG A 149 -1.93 -14.57 7.16
N LEU A 150 -2.45 -14.22 5.99
CA LEU A 150 -2.95 -15.19 5.01
C LEU A 150 -1.83 -16.08 4.50
N ILE A 151 -0.70 -15.50 4.10
CA ILE A 151 0.42 -16.27 3.55
C ILE A 151 1.04 -17.21 4.60
N VAL A 152 1.17 -16.75 5.84
CA VAL A 152 1.64 -17.57 6.95
C VAL A 152 0.67 -18.72 7.23
N ARG A 153 -0.65 -18.53 7.08
CA ARG A 153 -1.63 -19.60 7.29
C ARG A 153 -1.64 -20.63 6.15
N VAL A 154 -1.58 -20.18 4.90
CA VAL A 154 -1.76 -21.06 3.73
C VAL A 154 -0.46 -21.78 3.34
N VAL A 155 0.69 -21.12 3.47
CA VAL A 155 2.00 -21.64 3.01
C VAL A 155 2.79 -22.32 4.14
N LYS A 156 2.28 -22.36 5.38
CA LYS A 156 2.91 -23.09 6.50
C LYS A 156 3.21 -24.53 6.12
N ASP A 157 4.33 -25.06 6.61
CA ASP A 157 4.61 -26.49 6.55
C ASP A 157 3.86 -27.17 7.71
N VAL A 158 3.07 -28.20 7.38
CA VAL A 158 2.83 -29.33 8.28
C VAL A 158 3.63 -30.48 7.70
#